data_AF-A0A9D9RSC2-F1
#
_entry.id   AF-A0A9D9RSC2-F1
#
_cell.length_a   1.000
_cell.length_b   1.000
_cell.length_c   1.000
_cell.angle_alpha   90.00
_cell.angle_beta   90.00
_cell.angle_gamma   90.00
#
_symmetry.space_group_name_H-M   'P 1'
#
loop_
_entity.id
_entity.type
_entity.pdbx_description
1 polymer ?
#
loop_
_entity_poly.entity_id
_entity_poly.type
_entity_poly.pdbx_seq_one_letter_code
_entity_poly.pdbx_strand_id
1 'polypeptide(L)'
;MLFIVEILFFGMGVYGLITAKLPSWFVGKGYIAEGGAVRLLSLLMIFPLPTAFCAGFVLGLINSDYVWIASALEIFMILVAAIIVTVTLKNIRKPEQPLQAPNQGIQEQ
;
A
#
# COMPACT_ATOMS: atom_id res chain seq x y z
N MET A 1 2.19 -8.05 16.38
CA MET A 1 3.48 -8.79 16.22
C MET A 1 4.07 -8.63 14.82
N LEU A 2 3.35 -8.01 13.87
CA LEU A 2 3.79 -7.75 12.49
C LEU A 2 4.27 -6.30 12.30
N PHE A 3 4.77 -5.67 13.35
CA PHE A 3 5.01 -4.23 13.41
C PHE A 3 5.89 -3.69 12.26
N ILE A 4 6.88 -4.46 11.82
CA ILE A 4 7.73 -4.09 10.67
C ILE A 4 6.91 -4.03 9.38
N VAL A 5 6.04 -5.01 9.14
CA VAL A 5 5.18 -5.05 7.94
C VAL A 5 4.18 -3.90 7.96
N GLU A 6 3.61 -3.58 9.13
CA GLU A 6 2.69 -2.46 9.30
C GLU A 6 3.37 -1.12 9.05
N ILE A 7 4.60 -0.92 9.56
CA ILE A 7 5.38 0.30 9.28
C ILE A 7 5.67 0.41 7.79
N LEU A 8 6.03 -0.69 7.13
CA LEU A 8 6.26 -0.68 5.68
C LEU A 8 4.97 -0.35 4.91
N PHE A 9 3.85 -0.99 5.24
CA PHE A 9 2.54 -0.70 4.64
C PHE A 9 2.14 0.76 4.87
N PHE A 10 2.28 1.25 6.10
CA PHE A 10 1.95 2.62 6.46
C PHE A 10 2.84 3.62 5.74
N GLY A 11 4.17 3.45 5.76
CA GLY A 11 5.12 4.33 5.09
C GLY A 11 4.90 4.36 3.58
N MET A 12 4.67 3.20 2.97
CA MET A 12 4.35 3.08 1.55
C MET A 12 2.99 3.69 1.20
N GLY A 13 2.00 3.52 2.07
CA GLY A 13 0.70 4.17 1.95
C GLY A 13 0.81 5.68 2.05
N VAL A 14 1.52 6.23 3.04
CA VAL A 14 1.73 7.68 3.14
C VAL A 14 2.45 8.21 1.90
N TYR A 15 3.50 7.52 1.46
CA TYR A 15 4.23 7.86 0.24
C TYR A 15 3.32 7.87 -0.99
N GLY A 16 2.55 6.80 -1.21
CA GLY A 16 1.65 6.68 -2.37
C GLY A 16 0.45 7.62 -2.31
N LEU A 17 0.01 8.00 -1.12
CA LEU A 17 -1.04 9.00 -0.93
C LEU A 17 -0.56 10.39 -1.37
N ILE A 18 0.65 10.78 -0.95
CA ILE A 18 1.26 12.08 -1.26
C ILE A 18 1.66 12.14 -2.74
N THR A 19 2.45 11.17 -3.19
CA THR A 19 3.07 11.19 -4.52
C THR A 19 2.16 10.69 -5.63
N ALA A 20 1.05 10.01 -5.30
CA ALA A 20 0.21 9.27 -6.24
C ALA A 20 0.98 8.19 -7.03
N LYS A 21 2.12 7.72 -6.51
CA LYS A 21 2.99 6.73 -7.15
C LYS A 21 3.43 5.68 -6.15
N LEU A 22 3.62 4.45 -6.61
CA LEU A 22 4.27 3.40 -5.82
C LEU A 22 5.64 3.06 -6.43
N PRO A 23 6.66 2.80 -5.59
CA PRO A 23 8.00 2.50 -6.07
C PRO A 23 8.02 1.15 -6.79
N SER A 24 8.84 1.05 -7.84
CA SER A 24 8.90 -0.10 -8.75
C SER A 24 9.26 -1.42 -8.06
N TRP A 25 10.05 -1.39 -6.98
CA TRP A 25 10.35 -2.59 -6.18
C TRP A 25 9.12 -3.18 -5.49
N PHE A 26 8.09 -2.35 -5.22
CA PHE A 26 6.84 -2.76 -4.60
C PHE A 26 5.79 -3.19 -5.63
N VAL A 27 5.74 -2.51 -6.79
CA VAL A 27 4.81 -2.84 -7.90
C VAL A 27 5.26 -4.10 -8.67
N GLY A 28 6.56 -4.33 -8.74
CA GLY A 28 7.20 -5.39 -9.50
C GLY A 28 8.10 -4.82 -10.61
N LYS A 29 9.19 -5.52 -10.93
CA LYS A 29 10.15 -5.09 -11.95
C LYS A 29 9.46 -4.85 -13.30
N GLY A 30 9.72 -3.68 -13.90
CA GLY A 30 9.16 -3.29 -15.20
C GLY A 30 7.70 -2.84 -15.13
N TYR A 31 7.16 -2.57 -13.95
CA TYR A 31 5.82 -2.02 -13.77
C TYR A 31 5.84 -0.73 -12.96
N ILE A 32 5.00 0.21 -13.38
CA ILE A 32 4.71 1.43 -12.64
C ILE A 32 3.23 1.45 -12.25
N ALA A 33 2.92 2.01 -11.08
CA ALA A 33 1.56 2.29 -10.67
C ALA A 33 1.47 3.76 -10.29
N GLU A 34 0.64 4.52 -11.01
CA GLU A 34 0.46 5.96 -10.81
C GLU A 34 -1.02 6.37 -10.90
N GLY A 35 -1.37 7.48 -10.25
CA GLY A 35 -2.66 8.17 -10.41
C GLY A 35 -3.62 8.04 -9.23
N GLY A 36 -4.88 8.39 -9.46
CA GLY A 36 -5.91 8.43 -8.41
C GLY A 36 -6.17 7.08 -7.75
N ALA A 37 -6.08 5.98 -8.50
CA ALA A 37 -6.26 4.63 -7.96
C ALA A 37 -5.16 4.24 -6.96
N VAL A 38 -3.94 4.74 -7.15
CA VAL A 38 -2.82 4.55 -6.20
C VAL A 38 -3.08 5.28 -4.89
N ARG A 39 -3.66 6.48 -4.93
CA ARG A 39 -4.02 7.22 -3.70
C ARG A 39 -5.08 6.48 -2.89
N LEU A 40 -6.09 5.93 -3.56
CA LEU A 40 -7.13 5.14 -2.89
C LEU A 40 -6.56 3.86 -2.27
N LEU A 41 -5.71 3.16 -3.03
CA LEU A 41 -4.98 1.99 -2.54
C LEU A 41 -4.09 2.32 -1.34
N SER A 42 -3.46 3.50 -1.37
CA SER A 42 -2.59 4.00 -0.32
C SER A 42 -3.34 4.30 0.99
N LEU A 43 -4.58 4.79 0.92
CA LEU A 43 -5.43 4.94 2.11
C LEU A 43 -5.70 3.59 2.78
N LEU A 44 -5.95 2.55 1.99
CA LEU A 44 -6.13 1.20 2.51
C LEU A 44 -4.86 0.66 3.18
N MET A 45 -3.68 1.01 2.67
CA MET A 45 -2.39 0.61 3.26
C MET A 45 -2.06 1.35 4.56
N ILE A 46 -2.56 2.57 4.74
CA ILE A 46 -2.37 3.37 5.96
C ILE A 46 -3.23 2.84 7.11
N PHE A 47 -4.45 2.38 6.81
CA PHE A 47 -5.49 2.09 7.80
C PHE A 47 -5.14 1.04 8.87
N PRO A 48 -4.44 -0.07 8.56
CA PRO A 48 -4.20 -1.14 9.53
C PRO A 48 -3.50 -0.68 10.82
N LEU A 49 -2.48 0.18 10.70
CA LEU A 49 -1.65 0.57 11.85
C LEU A 49 -2.42 1.44 12.87
N PRO A 50 -3.10 2.55 12.48
CA PRO A 50 -3.96 3.28 13.39
C PRO A 50 -5.06 2.42 14.01
N THR A 51 -5.67 1.52 13.23
CA THR A 51 -6.77 0.68 13.73
C THR A 51 -6.27 -0.38 14.71
N ALA A 52 -5.13 -1.04 14.44
CA ALA A 52 -4.52 -1.99 15.35
C ALA A 52 -4.11 -1.31 16.68
N PHE A 53 -3.52 -0.11 16.60
CA PHE A 53 -3.17 0.68 17.78
C PHE A 53 -4.41 1.05 18.61
N CYS A 54 -5.46 1.57 17.96
CA CYS A 54 -6.71 1.91 18.64
C CYS A 54 -7.40 0.68 19.26
N ALA A 55 -7.45 -0.44 18.54
CA ALA A 55 -8.06 -1.68 19.03
C ALA A 55 -7.30 -2.24 20.25
N GLY A 56 -5.96 -2.25 20.18
CA GLY A 56 -5.12 -2.67 21.30
C GLY A 56 -5.29 -1.76 22.52
N PHE A 57 -5.33 -0.44 22.31
CA PHE A 57 -5.52 0.53 23.39
C PHE A 57 -6.90 0.40 24.06
N VAL A 58 -7.98 0.35 23.27
CA VAL A 58 -9.36 0.24 23.80
C VAL A 58 -9.55 -1.08 24.53
N LEU A 59 -9.13 -2.21 23.96
CA LEU A 59 -9.28 -3.51 24.60
C LEU A 59 -8.43 -3.62 25.86
N GLY A 60 -7.20 -3.07 25.85
CA GLY A 60 -6.33 -3.02 27.03
C GLY A 60 -6.90 -2.21 28.20
N LEU A 61 -7.69 -1.16 27.92
CA LEU A 61 -8.39 -0.39 28.96
C LEU A 61 -9.61 -1.11 29.55
N ILE A 62 -10.29 -1.95 28.76
CA ILE A 62 -11.47 -2.70 29.21
C ILE A 62 -11.04 -3.91 30.04
N ASN A 63 -10.18 -4.75 29.47
CA ASN A 63 -9.65 -5.94 30.12
C ASN A 63 -8.35 -6.37 29.42
N SER A 64 -7.25 -6.44 30.18
CA SER A 64 -5.94 -6.87 29.68
C SER A 64 -5.96 -8.27 29.07
N ASP A 65 -6.88 -9.14 29.50
CA ASP A 65 -7.00 -10.50 28.97
C ASP A 65 -7.58 -10.54 27.55
N TYR A 66 -8.09 -9.43 27.01
CA TYR A 66 -8.58 -9.34 25.63
C TYR A 66 -7.55 -8.79 24.65
N VAL A 67 -6.33 -8.46 25.10
CA VAL A 67 -5.27 -7.94 24.23
C VAL A 67 -4.89 -8.94 23.13
N TRP A 68 -4.98 -10.26 23.40
CA TRP A 68 -4.73 -11.28 22.37
C TRP A 68 -5.77 -11.23 21.24
N ILE A 69 -7.01 -10.83 21.51
CA ILE A 69 -8.06 -10.65 20.50
C ILE A 69 -7.68 -9.50 19.56
N ALA A 70 -7.13 -8.40 20.12
CA ALA A 70 -6.61 -7.30 19.34
C ALA A 70 -5.51 -7.76 18.37
N SER A 71 -4.58 -8.59 18.86
CA SER A 71 -3.53 -9.18 18.02
C SER A 71 -4.07 -10.11 16.93
N ALA A 72 -5.10 -10.91 17.23
CA ALA A 72 -5.73 -11.77 16.22
C ALA A 72 -6.43 -10.95 15.13
N LEU A 73 -7.13 -9.88 15.51
CA LEU A 73 -7.77 -8.94 14.58
C LEU A 73 -6.76 -8.17 13.73
N GLU A 74 -5.65 -7.70 14.32
CA GLU A 74 -4.52 -7.08 13.61
C GLU A 74 -4.04 -7.99 12.47
N ILE A 75 -3.71 -9.24 12.79
CA ILE A 75 -3.21 -10.22 11.80
C ILE A 75 -4.23 -10.43 10.68
N PHE A 76 -5.50 -10.64 11.04
CA PHE A 76 -6.57 -10.85 10.06
C PHE A 76 -6.72 -9.65 9.11
N MET A 77 -6.75 -8.43 9.67
CA MET A 77 -6.88 -7.22 8.86
C MET A 77 -5.68 -6.97 7.94
N ILE A 78 -4.45 -7.17 8.43
CA ILE A 78 -3.24 -7.04 7.59
C ILE A 78 -3.30 -8.03 6.42
N LEU A 79 -3.74 -9.26 6.69
CA LEU A 79 -3.82 -10.31 5.67
C LEU A 79 -4.86 -9.96 4.59
N VAL A 80 -6.04 -9.48 5.00
CA VAL A 80 -7.07 -8.98 4.08
C VAL A 80 -6.57 -7.77 3.29
N ALA A 81 -5.95 -6.80 3.96
CA ALA A 81 -5.39 -5.61 3.31
C ALA A 81 -4.32 -6.00 2.29
N ALA A 82 -3.40 -6.91 2.62
CA ALA A 82 -2.37 -7.40 1.70
C ALA A 82 -2.97 -8.09 0.47
N ILE A 83 -4.03 -8.88 0.62
CA ILE A 83 -4.74 -9.50 -0.50
C ILE A 83 -5.36 -8.43 -1.40
N ILE A 84 -6.14 -7.51 -0.83
CA ILE A 84 -6.80 -6.44 -1.59
C ILE A 84 -5.76 -5.58 -2.31
N VAL A 85 -4.66 -5.24 -1.61
CA VAL A 85 -3.57 -4.45 -2.18
C VAL A 85 -2.95 -5.18 -3.36
N THR A 86 -2.64 -6.46 -3.21
CA THR A 86 -2.04 -7.28 -4.27
C THR A 86 -2.95 -7.38 -5.50
N VAL A 87 -4.25 -7.65 -5.29
CA VAL A 87 -5.23 -7.76 -6.38
C VAL A 87 -5.41 -6.42 -7.09
N THR A 88 -5.58 -5.34 -6.33
CA THR A 88 -5.76 -3.99 -6.89
C THR A 88 -4.51 -3.55 -7.65
N LEU A 89 -3.32 -3.81 -7.10
CA LEU A 89 -2.04 -3.48 -7.73
C LEU A 89 -1.88 -4.18 -9.08
N LYS A 90 -2.29 -5.45 -9.18
CA LYS A 90 -2.29 -6.19 -10.45
C LYS A 90 -3.17 -5.56 -11.52
N ASN A 91 -4.27 -4.89 -11.13
CA ASN A 91 -5.20 -4.25 -12.05
C ASN A 91 -4.76 -2.83 -12.46
N ILE A 92 -4.05 -2.10 -11.59
CA ILE A 92 -3.67 -0.70 -11.86
C ILE A 92 -2.24 -0.55 -12.39
N ARG A 93 -1.40 -1.57 -12.23
CA ARG A 93 -0.02 -1.53 -12.72
C ARG A 93 0.02 -1.49 -14.24
N LYS A 94 0.89 -0.66 -14.79
CA LYS A 94 1.15 -0.55 -16.23
C LYS A 94 2.59 -0.95 -16.50
N PRO A 95 2.88 -1.63 -17.62
CA PRO A 95 4.26 -1.87 -18.02
C PRO A 95 4.98 -0.54 -18.17
N GLU A 96 6.19 -0.47 -17.64
CA GLU A 96 7.08 0.68 -17.77
C GLU A 96 7.49 0.76 -19.25
N GLN A 97 6.79 1.60 -20.02
CA GLN A 97 7.20 1.86 -21.39
C GLN A 97 8.55 2.57 -21.35
N PRO A 98 9.58 2.10 -22.10
CA PRO A 98 10.77 2.91 -22.29
C PRO A 98 10.33 4.24 -22.89
N LEU A 99 10.88 5.36 -22.39
CA LEU A 99 10.71 6.69 -22.96
C LEU A 99 10.84 6.58 -24.49
N GLN A 100 9.73 6.57 -25.22
CA GLN A 100 9.78 6.79 -26.66
C GLN A 100 10.35 8.19 -26.80
N ALA A 101 11.59 8.28 -27.29
CA ALA A 101 12.19 9.56 -27.62
C ALA A 101 11.15 10.33 -28.46
N PRO A 102 10.86 11.60 -28.13
CA PRO A 102 9.95 12.40 -28.93
C PRO A 102 10.43 12.30 -30.37
N ASN A 103 9.55 11.86 -31.25
CA ASN A 103 9.82 11.65 -32.67
C ASN A 103 10.88 12.63 -33.16
N GLN A 104 12.01 12.10 -33.62
CA GLN A 104 12.91 12.80 -34.53
C GLN A 104 12.17 13.04 -35.86
N GLY A 105 11.09 13.83 -35.81
CA GLY A 105 10.36 14.35 -36.96
C GLY A 105 11.12 15.50 -37.63
N ILE A 106 12.44 15.36 -37.70
CA ILE A 106 13.29 16.09 -38.63
C ILE A 106 13.93 15.01 -39.50
N GLN A 107 13.13 14.38 -40.35
CA GLN A 107 13.65 13.76 -41.55
C GLN A 107 13.03 14.48 -42.74
N GLU A 108 13.86 15.38 -43.27
CA GLU A 108 14.07 15.66 -44.69
C GLU A 108 12.83 15.68 -45.59
N GLN A 109 12.43 16.91 -45.96
CA GLN A 109 12.29 17.34 -47.36
C GLN A 109 12.20 18.87 -47.45
#